data_AF-A0A3B0XUZ6-F1
#
_entry.id   AF-A0A3B0XUZ6-F1
#
_cell.length_a   1.000
_cell.length_b   1.000
_cell.length_c   1.000
_cell.angle_alpha   90.00
_cell.angle_beta   90.00
_cell.angle_gamma   90.00
#
_symmetry.space_group_name_H-M   'P 1'
#
loop_
_entity.id
_entity.type
_entity.pdbx_description
1 polymer ?
#
loop_
_entity_poly.entity_id
_entity_poly.type
_entity_poly.pdbx_seq_one_letter_code
_entity_poly.pdbx_strand_id
1 'polypeptide(L)'
;MYMSHYQVVQQQGIYHRFNGATFSDISFGFMPAFMHLKEQQVHLSKTIDGELSVMHLFDGLPDHWIDEKDSRGKALSLKSEIIAGFMRNAQFYTLSEIIHDIRDS
;
A
#
# COMPACT_ATOMS: atom_id res chain seq x y z
N MET A 1 10.04 18.32 0.86
CA MET A 1 8.74 17.76 1.26
C MET A 1 9.02 16.70 2.32
N TYR A 2 8.99 17.05 3.60
CA TYR A 2 9.31 16.12 4.68
C TYR A 2 8.06 15.30 5.03
N MET A 3 8.17 13.96 4.96
CA MET A 3 7.12 13.06 5.40
C MET A 3 6.84 13.28 6.89
N SER A 4 5.56 13.26 7.30
CA SER A 4 5.21 13.41 8.71
C SER A 4 5.62 12.15 9.50
N HIS A 5 6.12 12.35 10.71
CA HIS A 5 6.62 11.30 11.61
C HIS A 5 5.60 10.16 11.84
N TYR A 6 4.30 10.48 11.77
CA TYR A 6 3.22 9.51 11.94
C TYR A 6 3.12 8.47 10.81
N GLN A 7 3.45 8.84 9.56
CA GLN A 7 3.43 7.89 8.43
C GLN A 7 4.61 6.92 8.48
N VAL A 8 5.75 7.37 8.99
CA VAL A 8 6.96 6.54 9.18
C VAL A 8 6.72 5.45 10.23
N VAL A 9 6.06 5.78 11.34
CA VAL A 9 5.86 4.83 12.47
C VAL A 9 4.88 3.70 12.12
N GLN A 10 3.81 3.99 11.37
CA GLN A 10 2.86 2.96 10.89
C GLN A 10 3.54 1.96 9.94
N GLN A 11 4.44 2.44 9.07
CA GLN A 11 5.22 1.57 8.18
C GLN A 11 6.33 0.83 8.92
N GLN A 12 7.11 1.46 9.81
CA GLN A 12 8.22 0.79 10.51
C GLN A 12 7.78 -0.44 11.32
N GLY A 13 6.58 -0.43 11.91
CA GLY A 13 6.03 -1.59 12.62
C GLY A 13 5.79 -2.82 11.73
N ILE A 14 5.52 -2.59 10.44
CA ILE A 14 5.33 -3.65 9.43
C ILE A 14 6.67 -4.11 8.85
N TYR A 15 7.63 -3.19 8.67
CA TYR A 15 8.96 -3.47 8.09
C TYR A 15 9.84 -4.37 8.98
N HIS A 16 9.65 -4.38 10.30
CA HIS A 16 10.54 -5.09 11.24
C HIS A 16 10.31 -6.62 11.33
N ARG A 17 9.36 -7.19 10.57
CA ARG A 17 8.92 -8.59 10.68
C ARG A 17 9.46 -9.55 9.60
N PHE A 18 10.64 -9.31 9.06
CA PHE A 18 11.34 -10.28 8.20
C PHE A 18 12.75 -10.49 8.73
N ASN A 19 13.02 -11.67 9.32
CA ASN A 19 14.29 -12.19 9.86
C ASN A 19 15.61 -11.55 9.34
N GLY A 20 15.86 -10.27 9.65
CA GLY A 20 17.02 -9.51 9.16
C GLY A 20 16.99 -9.04 7.70
N ALA A 21 15.92 -9.29 6.93
CA ALA A 21 15.75 -8.78 5.56
C ALA A 21 14.87 -7.53 5.57
N THR A 22 15.27 -6.47 4.86
CA THR A 22 14.42 -5.30 4.70
C THR A 22 13.35 -5.60 3.64
N PHE A 23 12.12 -5.09 3.76
CA PHE A 23 11.08 -5.31 2.75
C PHE A 23 11.57 -4.94 1.34
N SER A 24 12.45 -3.94 1.20
CA SER A 24 13.12 -3.60 -0.06
C SER A 24 13.89 -4.75 -0.71
N ASP A 25 14.46 -5.66 0.08
CA ASP A 25 15.25 -6.80 -0.41
C ASP A 25 14.35 -7.91 -1.00
N ILE A 26 13.10 -7.98 -0.54
CA ILE A 26 12.10 -9.01 -0.90
C ILE A 26 11.01 -8.46 -1.82
N SER A 27 10.84 -7.13 -1.89
CA SER A 27 9.84 -6.45 -2.70
C SER A 27 10.24 -6.30 -4.18
N PHE A 28 11.33 -6.93 -4.63
CA PHE A 28 11.71 -6.86 -6.04
C PHE A 28 10.59 -7.47 -6.90
N GLY A 29 9.90 -6.60 -7.65
CA GLY A 29 8.74 -6.97 -8.48
C GLY A 29 7.37 -6.88 -7.80
N PHE A 30 7.29 -6.43 -6.54
CA PHE A 30 6.02 -6.10 -5.88
C PHE A 30 5.77 -4.60 -5.89
N MET A 31 4.62 -4.19 -6.43
CA MET A 31 4.22 -2.79 -6.51
C MET A 31 3.09 -2.51 -5.52
N PRO A 32 3.23 -1.53 -4.61
CA PRO A 32 2.17 -1.18 -3.67
C PRO A 32 0.85 -0.86 -4.39
N ALA A 33 -0.25 -1.41 -3.88
CA ALA A 33 -1.56 -1.28 -4.48
C ALA A 33 -2.67 -1.35 -3.42
N PHE A 34 -3.88 -0.99 -3.85
CA PHE A 34 -5.10 -1.10 -3.08
C PHE A 34 -6.14 -1.88 -3.88
N MET A 35 -6.92 -2.72 -3.20
CA MET A 35 -8.00 -3.48 -3.82
C MET A 35 -9.32 -3.20 -3.11
N HIS A 36 -10.37 -2.97 -3.90
CA HIS A 36 -11.73 -2.93 -3.41
C HIS A 36 -12.29 -4.36 -3.30
N LEU A 37 -12.57 -4.84 -2.09
CA LEU A 37 -12.94 -6.23 -1.83
C LEU A 37 -14.22 -6.70 -2.53
N LYS A 38 -15.22 -5.82 -2.68
CA LYS A 38 -16.48 -6.16 -3.36
C LYS A 38 -16.37 -6.15 -4.88
N GLU A 39 -15.71 -5.14 -5.43
CA GLU A 39 -15.66 -4.88 -6.88
C GLU A 39 -14.43 -5.51 -7.54
N GLN A 40 -13.47 -6.01 -6.75
CA GLN A 40 -12.20 -6.57 -7.19
C GLN A 40 -11.37 -5.62 -8.07
N GLN A 41 -11.67 -4.32 -8.01
CA GLN A 41 -10.89 -3.29 -8.68
C GLN A 41 -9.59 -3.06 -7.91
N VAL A 42 -8.50 -2.94 -8.65
CA VAL A 42 -7.16 -2.70 -8.09
C VAL A 42 -6.60 -1.39 -8.62
N HIS A 43 -6.08 -0.57 -7.72
CA HIS A 43 -5.36 0.65 -8.06
C HIS A 43 -3.93 0.59 -7.52
N LEU A 44 -2.96 0.76 -8.42
CA LEU A 44 -1.56 0.94 -8.02
C LEU A 44 -1.42 2.24 -7.23
N SER A 45 -0.58 2.20 -6.21
CA SER A 45 -0.21 3.37 -5.44
C SER A 45 0.55 4.35 -6.32
N LYS A 46 0.13 5.62 -6.29
CA LYS A 46 0.72 6.69 -7.10
C LYS A 46 1.02 7.91 -6.25
N THR A 47 1.94 8.73 -6.71
CA THR A 47 2.14 10.08 -6.19
C THR A 47 1.01 10.99 -6.65
N ILE A 48 0.93 12.20 -6.09
CA ILE A 48 -0.03 13.22 -6.52
C ILE A 48 0.10 13.58 -8.00
N ASP A 49 1.30 13.41 -8.58
CA ASP A 49 1.58 13.67 -10.00
C ASP A 49 1.21 12.47 -10.90
N GLY A 50 0.75 11.36 -10.31
CA GLY A 50 0.32 10.16 -11.03
C GLY A 50 1.42 9.11 -11.26
N GLU A 51 2.65 9.40 -10.83
CA GLU A 51 3.79 8.48 -10.92
C GLU A 51 3.65 7.31 -9.94
N LEU A 52 4.15 6.13 -10.32
CA LEU A 52 4.07 4.95 -9.46
C LEU A 52 4.90 5.14 -8.19
N SER A 53 4.30 4.81 -7.05
CA SER A 53 4.93 4.97 -5.74
C SER A 53 5.49 3.65 -5.23
N VAL A 54 6.64 3.73 -4.56
CA VAL A 54 7.24 2.62 -3.79
C VAL A 54 6.63 2.45 -2.40
N MET A 55 5.65 3.30 -2.05
CA MET A 55 4.93 3.29 -0.78
C MET A 55 3.42 3.34 -1.02
N HIS A 56 2.61 2.85 -0.08
CA HIS A 56 1.16 3.04 -0.09
C HIS A 56 0.80 4.50 0.17
N LEU A 57 0.31 5.18 -0.87
CA LEU A 57 -0.17 6.55 -0.84
C LEU A 57 -1.64 6.54 -1.25
N PHE A 58 -2.45 7.37 -0.59
CA PHE A 58 -3.85 7.55 -0.98
C PHE A 58 -4.00 8.51 -2.16
N ASP A 59 -2.92 9.21 -2.53
CA ASP A 59 -2.88 10.09 -3.68
C ASP A 59 -3.20 9.32 -4.97
N GLY A 60 -4.03 9.90 -5.83
CA GLY A 60 -4.43 9.29 -7.10
C GLY A 60 -5.45 8.14 -6.98
N LEU A 61 -5.92 7.81 -5.77
CA LEU A 61 -7.05 6.89 -5.62
C LEU A 61 -8.37 7.56 -6.01
N PRO A 62 -9.37 6.78 -6.48
CA PRO A 62 -10.69 7.32 -6.75
C PRO A 62 -11.31 7.95 -5.50
N ASP A 63 -11.91 9.13 -5.65
CA ASP A 63 -12.52 9.87 -4.54
C ASP A 63 -13.57 9.06 -3.77
N HIS A 64 -14.29 8.18 -4.48
CA HIS A 64 -15.31 7.32 -3.87
C HIS A 64 -14.75 6.18 -3.01
N TRP A 65 -13.43 5.95 -3.00
CA TRP A 65 -12.75 5.01 -2.10
C TRP A 65 -12.31 5.67 -0.78
N ILE A 66 -12.23 7.00 -0.76
CA ILE A 66 -11.81 7.77 0.40
C ILE A 66 -12.98 7.88 1.37
N ASP A 67 -12.71 7.67 2.66
CA ASP A 67 -13.71 7.78 3.73
C ASP A 67 -13.64 9.16 4.39
N GLU A 68 -12.43 9.61 4.76
CA GLU A 68 -12.20 10.92 5.34
C GLU A 68 -11.13 11.72 4.59
N LYS A 69 -11.33 13.03 4.50
CA LYS A 69 -10.37 14.02 3.97
C LYS A 69 -10.11 15.11 4.99
N ASP A 70 -8.92 15.69 4.98
CA ASP A 70 -8.59 16.87 5.78
C ASP A 70 -9.25 18.15 5.21
N SER A 71 -9.08 19.27 5.91
CA SER A 71 -9.60 20.59 5.50
C SER A 71 -9.03 21.12 4.17
N ARG A 72 -7.96 20.51 3.66
CA ARG A 72 -7.33 20.83 2.38
C ARG A 72 -7.69 19.82 1.29
N GLY A 73 -8.56 18.86 1.58
CA GLY A 73 -9.01 17.82 0.65
C GLY A 73 -8.06 16.62 0.53
N LYS A 74 -7.02 16.53 1.35
CA LYS A 74 -6.10 15.39 1.35
C LYS A 74 -6.75 14.18 2.03
N ALA A 75 -6.69 13.02 1.37
CA ALA A 75 -7.21 11.78 1.93
C ALA A 75 -6.49 11.40 3.25
N LEU A 76 -7.28 11.08 4.27
CA LEU A 76 -6.81 10.66 5.60
C LEU A 76 -7.09 9.19 5.89
N SER A 77 -8.19 8.64 5.35
CA SER A 77 -8.59 7.25 5.52
C SER A 77 -9.29 6.72 4.27
N LEU A 78 -9.32 5.39 4.16
CA LEU A 78 -10.04 4.68 3.11
C LEU A 78 -11.26 3.99 3.70
N LYS A 79 -12.26 3.75 2.86
CA LYS A 79 -13.42 2.93 3.23
C LYS A 79 -12.97 1.53 3.63
N SER A 80 -13.73 0.94 4.56
CA SER A 80 -13.42 -0.40 5.12
C SER A 80 -13.34 -1.52 4.08
N GLU A 81 -13.95 -1.35 2.90
CA GLU A 81 -13.86 -2.31 1.80
C GLU A 81 -12.55 -2.25 1.02
N ILE A 82 -11.70 -1.26 1.26
CA ILE A 82 -10.43 -1.08 0.56
C ILE A 82 -9.30 -1.65 1.40
N ILE A 83 -8.56 -2.62 0.84
CA ILE A 83 -7.40 -3.21 1.49
C ILE A 83 -6.11 -2.82 0.79
N ALA A 84 -5.05 -2.66 1.59
CA ALA A 84 -3.70 -2.46 1.08
C ALA A 84 -3.02 -3.81 0.78
N GLY A 85 -2.26 -3.84 -0.30
CA GLY A 85 -1.46 -5.01 -0.70
C GLY A 85 -0.49 -4.64 -1.81
N PHE A 86 -0.14 -5.62 -2.64
CA PHE A 86 0.88 -5.46 -3.66
C PHE A 86 0.49 -6.19 -4.93
N MET A 87 0.83 -5.61 -6.08
CA MET A 87 0.71 -6.25 -7.39
C MET A 87 2.03 -6.89 -7.78
N ARG A 88 1.98 -8.12 -8.31
CA ARG A 88 3.09 -8.79 -8.99
C ARG A 88 2.51 -9.71 -10.07
N ASN A 89 3.10 -9.69 -11.26
CA ASN A 89 2.66 -10.54 -12.40
C ASN A 89 1.14 -10.47 -12.66
N ALA A 90 0.56 -9.26 -12.60
CA ALA A 90 -0.89 -9.01 -12.75
C ALA A 90 -1.80 -9.62 -11.66
N GLN A 91 -1.23 -10.13 -10.56
CA GLN A 91 -1.96 -10.66 -9.43
C GLN A 91 -1.78 -9.75 -8.19
N PHE A 92 -2.85 -9.60 -7.42
CA PHE A 92 -2.83 -8.90 -6.13
C PHE A 92 -2.49 -9.88 -5.01
N TYR A 93 -1.64 -9.41 -4.09
CA TYR A 93 -1.21 -10.13 -2.90
C TYR A 93 -1.35 -9.23 -1.68
N THR A 94 -1.94 -9.77 -0.62
CA THR A 94 -1.82 -9.23 0.72
C THR A 94 -0.41 -9.44 1.25
N LEU A 95 -0.01 -8.62 2.22
CA LEU A 95 1.29 -8.83 2.89
C LEU A 95 1.36 -10.20 3.58
N SER A 96 0.24 -10.70 4.13
CA SER A 96 0.17 -12.03 4.73
C SER A 96 0.47 -13.15 3.75
N GLU A 97 -0.07 -13.08 2.52
CA GLU A 97 0.19 -14.07 1.47
C GLU A 97 1.67 -14.04 1.07
N ILE A 98 2.25 -12.84 0.89
CA ILE A 98 3.68 -12.70 0.58
C ILE A 98 4.55 -13.33 1.67
N ILE A 99 4.27 -13.05 2.95
CA ILE A 99 5.01 -13.63 4.08
C ILE A 99 4.89 -15.15 4.11
N HIS A 100 3.72 -15.69 3.80
CA HIS A 100 3.49 -17.13 3.77
C HIS A 100 4.28 -17.79 2.64
N ASP A 101 4.17 -17.29 1.41
CA ASP A 101 4.82 -17.86 0.23
C ASP A 101 6.35 -17.82 0.31
N ILE A 102 6.93 -16.77 0.92
CA ILE A 102 8.38 -16.66 1.11
C ILE A 102 8.92 -17.71 2.09
N ARG A 103 8.12 -18.20 3.04
CA ARG A 103 8.58 -19.20 4.03
C ARG A 103 8.73 -20.60 3.45
N ASP A 104 8.11 -20.87 2.30
CA ASP A 104 8.09 -22.19 1.66
C ASP A 104 9.01 -22.28 0.42
N SER A 105 9.82 -21.24 0.15
CA SER A 105 10.81 -21.18 -0.95
C SER A 105 12.24 -21.31 -0.46
#